data_AF-A0A482UW55-F1
#
_entry.id   AF-A0A482UW55-F1
#
_cell.length_a   1.000
_cell.length_b   1.000
_cell.length_c   1.000
_cell.angle_alpha   90.00
_cell.angle_beta   90.00
_cell.angle_gamma   90.00
#
_symmetry.space_group_name_H-M   'P 1'
#
loop_
_entity.id
_entity.type
_entity.pdbx_description
1 polymer ?
#
loop_
_entity_poly.entity_id
_entity_poly.type
_entity_poly.pdbx_seq_one_letter_code
_entity_poly.pdbx_strand_id
1 'polypeptide(L)'
;MKRLSDSGIYTTLSLANILDYEEIDGIYHNNVALELELRSQHFKSKLDTEVFNMVVMKHKKEDITTLAIDEFPVMDDDAIEDFYIQKVEEHRENREKA
;
A
#
# COMPACT_ATOMS: atom_id res chain seq x y z
N MET A 1 -5.37 2.34 14.28
CA MET A 1 -5.09 3.22 13.11
C MET A 1 -6.28 3.15 12.16
N LYS A 2 -7.09 4.22 12.06
CA LYS A 2 -8.36 4.22 11.28
C LYS A 2 -8.40 5.29 10.17
N ARG A 3 -7.24 5.85 9.78
CA ARG A 3 -7.17 7.04 8.90
C ARG A 3 -6.34 6.90 7.62
N LEU A 4 -5.67 5.76 7.38
CA LEU A 4 -4.70 5.66 6.27
C LEU A 4 -5.24 5.04 4.96
N SER A 5 -6.48 4.56 4.90
CA SER A 5 -7.01 4.03 3.63
C SER A 5 -8.55 4.07 3.64
N ASP A 6 -9.13 5.26 3.71
CA ASP A 6 -10.58 5.37 3.55
C ASP A 6 -11.00 5.53 2.08
N SER A 7 -10.07 5.91 1.20
CA SER A 7 -10.32 6.11 -0.23
C SER A 7 -10.33 4.82 -1.05
N GLY A 8 -9.90 3.65 -0.55
CA GLY A 8 -9.91 2.40 -1.32
C GLY A 8 -8.97 2.36 -2.55
N ILE A 9 -8.53 3.51 -3.06
CA ILE A 9 -7.66 3.66 -4.22
C ILE A 9 -6.32 2.91 -4.07
N TYR A 10 -5.80 2.79 -2.85
CA TYR A 10 -4.58 2.02 -2.58
C TYR A 10 -4.74 0.52 -2.77
N THR A 11 -5.97 0.01 -2.90
CA THR A 11 -6.23 -1.38 -3.31
C THR A 11 -5.89 -1.64 -4.78
N THR A 12 -5.71 -0.59 -5.58
CA THR A 12 -5.25 -0.69 -6.97
C THR A 12 -3.74 -0.89 -7.09
N LEU A 13 -2.99 -0.73 -5.99
CA LEU A 13 -1.56 -1.01 -5.98
C LEU A 13 -1.32 -2.50 -6.14
N SER A 14 -0.45 -2.84 -7.09
CA SER A 14 0.00 -4.21 -7.31
C SER A 14 1.52 -4.24 -7.41
N LEU A 15 2.13 -5.33 -6.94
CA LEU A 15 3.56 -5.55 -7.10
C LEU A 15 3.85 -5.81 -8.58
N ALA A 16 4.64 -4.95 -9.22
CA ALA A 16 5.15 -5.19 -10.57
C ALA A 16 6.43 -6.03 -10.51
N ASN A 17 7.43 -5.58 -9.75
CA ASN A 17 8.72 -6.27 -9.61
C ASN A 17 9.35 -6.07 -8.23
N ILE A 18 10.23 -7.00 -7.84
CA ILE A 18 11.22 -6.80 -6.77
C ILE A 18 12.53 -6.48 -7.48
N LEU A 19 13.05 -5.27 -7.30
CA LEU A 19 14.26 -4.80 -7.96
C LEU A 19 15.50 -5.24 -7.19
N ASP A 20 15.45 -5.11 -5.87
CA ASP A 20 16.53 -5.51 -4.97
C ASP A 20 15.98 -5.99 -3.62
N TYR A 21 16.78 -6.80 -2.92
CA TYR A 21 16.51 -7.17 -1.54
C TYR A 21 17.79 -7.40 -0.73
N GLU A 22 17.75 -7.00 0.53
CA GLU A 22 18.82 -7.23 1.50
C GLU A 22 18.25 -7.79 2.80
N GLU A 23 18.78 -8.93 3.23
CA GLU A 23 18.46 -9.51 4.54
C GLU A 23 19.40 -8.96 5.61
N ILE A 24 18.83 -8.42 6.68
CA ILE A 24 19.56 -7.80 7.79
C ILE A 24 19.19 -8.53 9.08
N ASP A 25 20.16 -9.25 9.64
CA ASP A 25 20.01 -9.94 10.92
C ASP A 25 20.07 -8.95 12.09
N GLY A 26 18.91 -8.55 12.60
CA GLY A 26 18.79 -7.66 13.74
C GLY A 26 18.76 -8.43 15.07
N ILE A 27 18.95 -7.72 16.19
CA ILE A 27 18.96 -8.34 17.54
C ILE A 27 17.59 -8.98 17.87
N TYR A 28 16.50 -8.30 17.50
CA TYR A 28 15.12 -8.72 17.81
C TYR A 28 14.31 -9.14 16.57
N HIS A 29 14.71 -8.69 15.39
CA HIS A 29 13.97 -8.90 14.14
C HIS A 29 14.92 -9.38 13.03
N ASN A 30 14.42 -10.26 12.18
CA ASN A 30 14.99 -10.45 10.84
C ASN A 30 14.34 -9.40 9.95
N ASN A 31 15.15 -8.53 9.35
CA ASN A 31 14.65 -7.48 8.48
C ASN A 31 14.97 -7.84 7.03
N VAL A 32 14.07 -7.50 6.12
CA VAL A 32 14.30 -7.56 4.68
C VAL A 32 14.04 -6.16 4.16
N ALA A 33 15.10 -5.47 3.75
CA ALA A 33 14.98 -4.25 2.97
C ALA A 33 14.68 -4.64 1.52
N LEU A 34 13.73 -3.97 0.91
CA LEU A 34 13.22 -4.25 -0.42
C LEU A 34 13.14 -2.96 -1.22
N GLU A 35 13.71 -2.99 -2.42
CA GLU A 35 13.40 -2.02 -3.46
C GLU A 35 12.36 -2.65 -4.39
N LEU A 36 11.17 -2.07 -4.42
CA LEU A 36 10.01 -2.63 -5.11
C LEU A 36 9.51 -1.67 -6.19
N GLU A 37 9.12 -2.23 -7.32
CA GLU A 37 8.33 -1.52 -8.31
C GLU A 37 6.85 -1.85 -8.08
N LEU A 38 6.04 -0.83 -7.81
CA LEU A 38 4.59 -0.95 -7.68
C LEU A 38 3.91 -0.38 -8.92
N ARG A 39 2.80 -0.99 -9.32
CA ARG A 39 1.95 -0.55 -10.43
C ARG A 39 0.62 -0.01 -9.91
N SER A 40 0.21 1.12 -10.47
CA SER A 40 -1.16 1.64 -10.39
C SER A 40 -1.43 2.60 -11.53
N GLN A 41 -2.64 2.56 -12.08
CA GLN A 41 -3.11 3.53 -13.09
C GLN A 41 -3.39 4.91 -12.51
N HIS A 42 -3.40 5.03 -11.17
CA HIS A 42 -3.83 6.23 -10.46
C HIS A 42 -2.68 6.95 -9.76
N PHE A 43 -1.43 6.67 -10.11
CA PHE A 43 -0.32 7.45 -9.61
C PHE A 43 -0.41 8.91 -10.08
N LYS A 44 -0.07 9.84 -9.19
CA LYS A 44 -0.04 11.28 -9.51
C LYS A 44 0.98 11.60 -10.61
N SER A 45 2.06 10.84 -10.70
CA SER A 45 3.06 10.97 -11.76
C SER A 45 2.55 10.62 -13.16
N LYS A 46 1.40 9.92 -13.24
CA LYS A 46 0.85 9.32 -14.47
C LYS A 46 1.72 8.24 -15.11
N LEU A 47 2.72 7.73 -14.39
CA LEU A 47 3.47 6.55 -14.79
C LEU A 47 2.64 5.28 -14.48
N ASP A 48 2.87 4.20 -15.23
CA ASP A 48 2.28 2.89 -14.92
C ASP A 48 2.90 2.28 -13.66
N THR A 49 4.18 2.56 -13.42
CA THR A 49 4.96 2.04 -12.29
C THR A 49 5.79 3.11 -11.60
N GLU A 50 6.01 2.92 -10.30
CA GLU A 50 6.89 3.73 -9.45
C GLU A 50 7.71 2.82 -8.52
N VAL A 51 8.89 3.29 -8.11
CA VAL A 51 9.82 2.54 -7.26
C VAL A 51 9.72 3.02 -5.81
N PHE A 52 9.67 2.08 -4.87
CA PHE A 52 9.50 2.32 -3.45
C PHE A 52 10.48 1.48 -2.62
N ASN A 53 10.91 2.07 -1.51
CA ASN A 53 11.70 1.38 -0.49
C ASN A 53 10.80 0.91 0.65
N MET A 54 10.91 -0.38 0.98
CA MET A 54 10.10 -1.02 2.00
C MET A 54 10.97 -1.90 2.89
N VAL A 55 10.62 -1.98 4.18
CA VAL A 55 11.27 -2.88 5.14
C VAL A 55 10.21 -3.81 5.73
N VAL A 56 10.46 -5.10 5.61
CA VAL A 56 9.70 -6.16 6.29
C VAL A 56 10.48 -6.58 7.51
N MET A 57 9.88 -6.50 8.70
CA MET A 57 10.50 -6.88 9.96
C MET A 57 9.74 -8.04 10.58
N LYS A 58 10.39 -9.20 10.68
CA LYS A 58 9.84 -10.38 11.35
C LYS A 58 10.46 -10.54 12.73
N HIS A 59 9.66 -10.48 13.78
CA HIS A 59 10.15 -10.68 15.15
C HIS A 59 10.67 -12.13 15.31
N LYS A 60 11.81 -12.30 15.96
CA LYS A 60 12.49 -13.61 16.05
C LYS A 60 11.79 -14.61 16.98
N LYS A 61 11.04 -14.12 17.97
CA LYS A 61 10.41 -14.95 19.01
C LYS A 61 8.89 -14.95 18.96
N GLU A 62 8.31 -13.91 18.39
CA GLU A 62 6.86 -13.72 18.31
C GLU A 62 6.51 -13.82 16.84
N ASP A 63 5.36 -14.41 16.51
CA ASP A 63 4.91 -14.53 15.14
C ASP A 63 4.31 -13.20 14.62
N ILE A 64 5.08 -12.13 14.79
CA ILE A 64 4.70 -10.77 14.41
C ILE A 64 5.57 -10.36 13.23
N THR A 65 4.91 -10.01 12.13
CA THR A 65 5.53 -9.41 10.94
C THR A 65 5.00 -7.99 10.79
N THR A 66 5.92 -7.04 10.71
CA THR A 66 5.60 -5.63 10.50
C THR A 66 6.15 -5.20 9.14
N LEU A 67 5.41 -4.35 8.43
CA LEU A 67 5.88 -3.68 7.23
C LEU A 67 6.01 -2.18 7.50
N ALA A 68 7.06 -1.58 6.95
CA ALA A 68 7.23 -0.15 6.86
C ALA A 68 7.56 0.22 5.42
N ILE A 69 6.90 1.26 4.90
CA ILE A 69 7.25 1.91 3.64
C ILE A 69 7.69 3.33 4.00
N ASP A 70 8.76 3.82 3.37
CA ASP A 70 9.31 5.14 3.70
C ASP A 70 8.34 6.25 3.31
N GLU A 71 7.91 6.24 2.05
CA GLU A 71 6.93 7.16 1.50
C GLU A 71 5.77 6.39 0.88
N PHE A 72 4.54 6.75 1.28
CA PHE A 72 3.35 6.19 0.65
C PHE A 72 3.18 6.75 -0.76
N PRO A 73 2.72 5.94 -1.73
CA PRO A 73 2.49 6.42 -3.09
C PRO A 73 1.51 7.59 -3.10
N VAL A 74 1.82 8.62 -3.89
CA VAL A 74 0.92 9.76 -4.05
C VAL A 74 -0.01 9.47 -5.22
N MET A 75 -1.30 9.40 -4.93
CA MET A 75 -2.33 9.09 -5.93
C MET A 75 -2.88 10.38 -6.56
N ASP A 76 -3.46 10.22 -7.74
CA ASP A 76 -4.13 11.29 -8.47
C ASP A 76 -5.38 11.76 -7.72
N ASP A 77 -5.52 13.07 -7.54
CA ASP A 77 -6.56 13.66 -6.69
C ASP A 77 -7.97 13.39 -7.26
N ASP A 78 -8.13 13.45 -8.59
CA ASP A 78 -9.41 13.14 -9.26
C ASP A 78 -9.81 11.67 -9.04
N ALA A 79 -8.86 10.75 -9.17
CA ALA A 79 -9.10 9.34 -8.89
C ALA A 79 -9.44 9.08 -7.41
N ILE A 80 -8.83 9.80 -6.48
CA ILE A 80 -9.18 9.70 -5.05
C ILE A 80 -10.65 10.08 -4.85
N GLU A 81 -11.10 11.18 -5.45
CA GLU A 81 -12.48 11.65 -5.36
C GLU A 81 -13.48 10.63 -5.95
N ASP A 82 -13.18 10.08 -7.13
CA ASP A 82 -14.02 9.08 -7.78
C ASP A 82 -14.24 7.85 -6.88
N PHE A 83 -13.18 7.33 -6.26
CA PHE A 83 -13.28 6.21 -5.35
C PHE A 83 -14.08 6.55 -4.08
N TYR A 84 -13.98 7.78 -3.57
CA TYR A 84 -14.80 8.23 -2.44
C TYR A 84 -16.29 8.26 -2.81
N ILE A 85 -16.63 8.76 -3.99
CA ILE A 85 -18.01 8.78 -4.50
C ILE A 85 -18.54 7.35 -4.63
N GLN A 86 -17.79 6.46 -5.27
CA GLN A 86 -18.17 5.05 -5.42
C GLN A 86 -18.46 4.42 -4.06
N LYS A 87 -17.58 4.62 -3.08
CA LYS A 87 -17.76 4.08 -1.73
C LYS A 87 -19.04 4.59 -1.07
N VAL A 88 -19.37 5.87 -1.24
CA VAL A 88 -20.61 6.45 -0.69
C VAL A 88 -21.85 5.83 -1.35
N GLU A 89 -21.85 5.65 -2.66
CA GLU A 89 -22.97 5.03 -3.39
C GLU A 89 -23.15 3.55 -2.99
N GLU A 90 -22.05 2.79 -2.87
CA GLU A 90 -22.11 1.41 -2.36
C GLU A 90 -22.75 1.34 -0.96
N HIS A 91 -22.44 2.30 -0.07
CA HIS A 91 -23.07 2.36 1.25
C HIS A 91 -24.54 2.73 1.21
N ARG A 92 -24.99 3.51 0.21
CA ARG A 92 -26.42 3.83 0.03
C ARG A 92 -27.19 2.61 -0.44
N GLU A 93 -26.71 1.93 -1.47
CA GLU A 93 -27.35 0.71 -1.98
C GLU A 93 -27.48 -0.37 -0.90
N ASN A 94 -26.42 -0.55 -0.08
CA ASN A 94 -26.43 -1.53 1.00
C ASN A 94 -27.44 -1.22 2.10
N ARG A 95 -27.81 0.06 2.30
CA ARG A 95 -28.86 0.47 3.24
C ARG A 95 -30.26 0.30 2.65
N GLU A 96 -30.41 0.45 1.34
CA GLU A 96 -31.70 0.25 0.66
C GLU A 96 -32.05 -1.23 0.49
N LYS A 97 -31.03 -2.11 0.43
CA LYS A 97 -31.16 -3.57 0.34
C LYS A 97 -31.31 -4.27 1.70
N ALA A 98 -31.14 -3.57 2.82
CA ALA A 98 -31.19 -4.10 4.19
C ALA A 98 -32.54 -3.80 4.88
#